data_AF-A0A166U395-F1
#
_entry.id   AF-A0A166U395-F1
#
_cell.length_a   1.000
_cell.length_b   1.000
_cell.length_c   1.000
_cell.angle_alpha   90.00
_cell.angle_beta   90.00
_cell.angle_gamma   90.00
#
_symmetry.space_group_name_H-M   'P 1'
#
loop_
_entity.id
_entity.type
_entity.pdbx_description
1 polymer ?
#
loop_
_entity_poly.entity_id
_entity_poly.type
_entity_poly.pdbx_seq_one_letter_code
_entity_poly.pdbx_strand_id
1 'polypeptide(L)'
;MTQERPPTNSLAEDIIAILHSYGGQIGTNSLAGLGSSLRAKQGLAGGISKLIYLCGYAVPERRYMIQKVVEMGHEALVPIAFDFADDMSMFCRDPRGQVVGPGVEEEEVESYVASLMRWNG
;
A
#
# COMPACT_ATOMS: atom_id res chain seq x y z
N MET A 1 -30.48 -6.43 1.07
CA MET A 1 -29.83 -6.98 -0.15
C MET A 1 -28.34 -6.86 0.05
N THR A 2 -27.67 -7.94 0.44
CA THR A 2 -26.21 -8.00 0.48
C THR A 2 -25.71 -8.13 -0.95
N GLN A 3 -25.17 -7.05 -1.52
CA GLN A 3 -24.47 -7.14 -2.79
C GLN A 3 -23.25 -8.03 -2.56
N GLU A 4 -23.28 -9.25 -3.11
CA GLU A 4 -22.10 -10.11 -3.10
C GLU A 4 -20.97 -9.36 -3.82
N ARG A 5 -19.83 -9.25 -3.13
CA ARG A 5 -18.63 -8.61 -3.68
C ARG A 5 -18.26 -9.35 -4.97
N PRO A 6 -18.08 -8.67 -6.12
CA PRO A 6 -17.73 -9.33 -7.37
C PRO A 6 -16.43 -10.15 -7.21
N PRO A 7 -16.28 -11.27 -7.92
CA PRO A 7 -15.14 -12.17 -7.77
C PRO A 7 -13.84 -11.44 -8.10
N THR A 8 -13.06 -11.09 -7.07
CA THR A 8 -11.80 -10.33 -7.20
C THR A 8 -10.60 -11.18 -7.66
N ASN A 9 -10.83 -12.42 -8.09
CA ASN A 9 -9.78 -13.41 -8.37
C ASN A 9 -9.63 -13.77 -9.86
N SER A 10 -10.42 -13.16 -10.76
CA SER A 10 -10.29 -13.38 -12.20
C SER A 10 -9.37 -12.33 -12.83
N LEU A 11 -8.32 -12.79 -13.53
CA LEU A 11 -7.49 -11.96 -14.41
C LEU A 11 -7.93 -12.03 -15.88
N ALA A 12 -9.11 -12.61 -16.17
CA ALA A 12 -9.63 -12.71 -17.53
C ALA A 12 -10.21 -11.38 -18.06
N GLU A 13 -10.45 -10.43 -17.16
CA GLU A 13 -10.96 -9.10 -17.48
C GLU A 13 -9.84 -8.08 -17.63
N ASP A 14 -10.20 -6.89 -18.12
CA ASP A 14 -9.30 -5.74 -18.16
C ASP A 14 -9.31 -5.02 -16.80
N ILE A 15 -8.16 -5.00 -16.12
CA ILE A 15 -8.06 -4.54 -14.73
C ILE A 15 -7.24 -3.26 -14.65
N ILE A 16 -7.82 -2.26 -13.99
CA ILE A 16 -7.15 -1.03 -13.57
C ILE A 16 -6.90 -1.13 -12.07
N ALA A 17 -5.63 -1.08 -11.66
CA ALA A 17 -5.26 -1.07 -10.25
C ALA A 17 -4.99 0.37 -9.79
N ILE A 18 -5.70 0.80 -8.74
CA ILE A 18 -5.45 2.08 -8.07
C ILE A 18 -4.57 1.81 -6.85
N LEU A 19 -3.38 2.40 -6.84
CA LEU A 19 -2.34 2.18 -5.85
C LEU A 19 -2.14 3.44 -5.02
N HIS A 20 -2.55 3.44 -3.76
CA HIS A 20 -2.47 4.61 -2.88
C HIS A 20 -1.32 4.53 -1.89
N SER A 21 -0.58 5.62 -1.69
CA SER A 21 0.48 5.73 -0.67
C SER A 21 1.47 4.55 -0.75
N TYR A 22 1.72 3.85 0.38
CA TYR A 22 2.55 2.65 0.44
C TYR A 22 2.06 1.51 -0.48
N GLY A 23 0.76 1.48 -0.78
CA GLY A 23 0.17 0.59 -1.77
C GLY A 23 0.75 0.75 -3.17
N GLY A 24 1.39 1.87 -3.48
CA GLY A 24 2.24 2.03 -4.67
C GLY A 24 3.33 0.95 -4.75
N GLN A 25 4.11 0.80 -3.68
CA GLN A 25 5.21 -0.17 -3.63
C GLN A 25 4.68 -1.60 -3.59
N ILE A 26 3.77 -1.91 -2.66
CA ILE A 26 3.21 -3.27 -2.53
C ILE A 26 2.52 -3.69 -3.82
N GLY A 27 1.68 -2.82 -4.40
CA GLY A 27 0.91 -3.11 -5.60
C GLY A 27 1.81 -3.35 -6.80
N THR A 28 2.85 -2.53 -6.99
CA THR A 28 3.81 -2.72 -8.09
C THR A 28 4.47 -4.09 -8.01
N ASN A 29 4.91 -4.49 -6.82
CA ASN A 29 5.56 -5.78 -6.61
C ASN A 29 4.58 -6.95 -6.79
N SER A 30 3.37 -6.82 -6.25
CA SER A 30 2.37 -7.90 -6.24
C SER A 30 1.75 -8.14 -7.63
N LEU A 31 1.71 -7.11 -8.47
CA LEU A 31 1.13 -7.16 -9.81
C LEU A 31 2.17 -7.44 -10.91
N ALA A 32 3.45 -7.58 -10.53
CA ALA A 32 4.52 -7.91 -11.46
C ALA A 32 4.19 -9.21 -12.22
N GLY A 33 4.32 -9.18 -13.55
CA GLY A 33 4.01 -10.32 -14.41
C GLY A 33 2.52 -10.53 -14.73
N LEU A 34 1.61 -9.74 -14.17
CA LEU A 34 0.16 -9.86 -14.42
C LEU A 34 -0.36 -8.90 -15.51
N GLY A 35 0.54 -8.17 -16.18
CA GLY A 35 0.18 -7.20 -17.21
C GLY A 35 -0.51 -7.84 -18.42
N SER A 36 -1.54 -7.18 -18.95
CA SER A 36 -2.34 -7.69 -20.07
C SER A 36 -1.49 -7.99 -21.32
N SER A 37 -0.51 -7.14 -21.63
CA SER A 37 0.42 -7.35 -22.75
C SER A 37 1.30 -8.60 -22.59
N LEU A 38 1.70 -8.95 -21.36
CA LEU A 38 2.49 -10.15 -21.10
C LEU A 38 1.61 -11.40 -21.19
N ARG A 39 0.41 -11.33 -20.60
CA ARG A 39 -0.59 -12.41 -20.66
C ARG A 39 -1.02 -12.72 -22.10
N ALA A 40 -1.22 -11.70 -22.93
CA ALA A 40 -1.54 -11.88 -24.35
C ALA A 40 -0.47 -12.68 -25.10
N LYS A 41 0.82 -12.45 -24.81
CA LYS A 41 1.94 -13.24 -25.38
C LYS A 41 1.93 -14.70 -24.94
N GLN A 42 1.29 -15.00 -23.82
CA GLN A 42 1.12 -16.35 -23.28
C GLN A 42 -0.20 -17.00 -23.73
N GLY A 43 -0.98 -16.34 -24.61
CA GLY A 43 -2.29 -16.82 -25.05
C GLY A 43 -3.38 -16.69 -23.99
N LEU A 44 -3.16 -15.89 -22.95
CA LEU A 44 -4.11 -15.66 -21.86
C LEU A 44 -4.89 -14.36 -22.07
N ALA A 45 -6.19 -14.39 -21.79
CA ALA A 45 -7.06 -13.20 -21.82
C ALA A 45 -6.85 -12.31 -20.58
N GLY A 46 -7.19 -11.02 -20.72
CA GLY A 46 -7.23 -10.04 -19.64
C GLY A 46 -5.87 -9.73 -18.99
N GLY A 47 -5.93 -9.08 -17.84
CA GLY A 47 -4.78 -8.72 -17.02
C GLY A 47 -4.79 -7.25 -16.59
N ILE A 48 -3.71 -6.83 -15.94
CA ILE A 48 -3.53 -5.44 -15.53
C ILE A 48 -3.20 -4.59 -16.76
N SER A 49 -4.09 -3.68 -17.16
CA SER A 49 -3.82 -2.74 -18.26
C SER A 49 -3.26 -1.41 -17.78
N LYS A 50 -3.58 -1.00 -16.54
CA LYS A 50 -3.16 0.27 -15.98
C LYS A 50 -2.86 0.16 -14.49
N LEU A 51 -1.80 0.84 -14.08
CA LEU A 51 -1.53 1.19 -12.69
C LEU A 51 -1.75 2.69 -12.55
N ILE A 52 -2.61 3.09 -11.61
CA ILE A 52 -2.85 4.49 -11.27
C ILE A 52 -2.30 4.72 -9.88
N TYR A 53 -1.25 5.52 -9.76
CA TYR A 53 -0.65 5.87 -8.48
C TYR A 53 -1.33 7.12 -7.94
N LEU A 54 -1.97 7.00 -6.77
CA LEU A 54 -2.63 8.11 -6.08
C LEU A 54 -1.86 8.40 -4.80
N CYS A 55 -1.14 9.53 -4.74
CA CYS A 55 -0.21 9.80 -3.63
C CYS A 55 0.77 8.63 -3.37
N GLY A 56 0.96 7.76 -4.36
CA GLY A 56 1.74 6.54 -4.27
C GLY A 56 3.07 6.70 -4.98
N TYR A 57 4.08 5.96 -4.52
CA TYR A 57 5.41 6.02 -5.09
C TYR A 57 5.66 4.82 -6.01
N ALA A 58 5.99 5.10 -7.28
CA ALA A 58 6.42 4.09 -8.24
C ALA A 58 7.92 3.82 -8.04
N VAL A 59 8.23 2.78 -7.30
CA VAL A 59 9.60 2.46 -6.87
C VAL A 59 10.28 1.62 -7.96
N PRO A 60 11.48 1.99 -8.45
CA PRO A 60 12.24 1.14 -9.36
C PRO A 60 12.59 -0.21 -8.71
N GLU A 61 12.85 -1.22 -9.52
CA GLU A 61 13.31 -2.52 -9.01
C GLU A 61 14.52 -2.35 -8.08
N ARG A 62 14.55 -3.17 -7.02
CA ARG A 62 15.61 -3.17 -5.98
C ARG A 62 15.71 -1.88 -5.16
N ARG A 63 14.65 -1.06 -5.16
CA ARG A 63 14.51 0.11 -4.29
C ARG A 63 13.33 -0.10 -3.36
N TYR A 64 13.30 0.63 -2.24
CA TYR A 64 12.22 0.58 -1.26
C TYR A 64 12.04 1.96 -0.62
N MET A 65 10.84 2.27 -0.14
CA MET A 65 10.41 3.60 0.28
C MET A 65 11.38 4.26 1.27
N ILE A 66 11.87 3.52 2.28
CA ILE A 66 12.76 4.10 3.29
C ILE A 66 14.10 4.58 2.72
N GLN A 67 14.59 4.01 1.61
CA GLN A 67 15.79 4.53 0.94
C GLN A 67 15.56 5.95 0.45
N LYS A 68 14.31 6.29 0.07
CA LYS A 68 14.00 7.65 -0.34
C LYS A 68 14.08 8.63 0.82
N VAL A 69 13.73 8.17 2.03
CA VAL A 69 13.88 8.97 3.26
C VAL A 69 15.36 9.24 3.55
N VAL A 70 16.22 8.23 3.39
CA VAL A 70 17.68 8.38 3.52
C VAL A 70 18.24 9.32 2.46
N GLU A 71 17.83 9.19 1.20
CA GLU A 71 18.26 10.09 0.12
C GLU A 71 17.86 11.55 0.34
N MET A 72 16.77 11.78 1.05
CA MET A 72 16.31 13.12 1.41
C MET A 72 17.03 13.67 2.66
N GLY A 73 17.90 12.89 3.31
CA GLY A 73 18.57 13.29 4.56
C GLY A 73 17.62 13.36 5.76
N HIS A 74 16.53 12.58 5.72
CA HIS A 74 15.46 12.60 6.73
C HIS A 74 15.46 11.34 7.61
N GLU A 75 16.50 10.52 7.57
CA GLU A 75 16.60 9.27 8.33
C GLU A 75 16.46 9.48 9.85
N ALA A 76 16.90 10.63 10.37
CA ALA A 76 16.74 10.98 11.78
C ALA A 76 15.27 11.18 12.20
N LEU A 77 14.37 11.44 11.24
CA LEU A 77 12.93 11.60 11.49
C LEU A 77 12.18 10.26 11.56
N VAL A 78 12.76 9.19 11.01
CA VAL A 78 12.14 7.86 10.99
C VAL A 78 11.80 7.34 12.39
N PRO A 79 12.72 7.32 13.38
CA PRO A 79 12.39 6.86 14.72
C PRO A 79 11.47 7.81 15.50
N ILE A 80 11.30 9.06 15.05
CA ILE A 80 10.33 10.01 15.61
C ILE A 80 8.91 9.69 15.10
N ALA A 81 8.78 9.25 13.84
CA ALA A 81 7.49 8.90 13.25
C ALA A 81 7.05 7.47 13.58
N PHE A 82 8.00 6.53 13.68
CA PHE A 82 7.73 5.10 13.82
C PHE A 82 8.44 4.49 15.01
N ASP A 83 7.75 3.56 15.66
CA ASP A 83 8.28 2.68 16.68
C ASP A 83 8.62 1.32 16.07
N PHE A 84 9.86 0.86 16.23
CA PHE A 84 10.36 -0.39 15.67
C PHE A 84 10.50 -1.45 16.76
N ALA A 85 10.00 -2.64 16.49
CA ALA A 85 10.25 -3.83 17.32
C ALA A 85 11.56 -4.54 16.91
N ASP A 86 11.98 -5.52 17.71
CA ASP A 86 13.21 -6.30 17.47
C ASP A 86 13.19 -7.07 16.14
N ASP A 87 11.99 -7.43 15.65
CA ASP A 87 11.79 -8.08 14.35
C ASP A 87 11.70 -7.10 13.17
N MET A 88 11.99 -5.82 13.41
CA MET A 88 11.90 -4.70 12.46
C MET A 88 10.48 -4.36 12.00
N SER A 89 9.43 -4.97 12.58
CA SER A 89 8.06 -4.52 12.35
C SER A 89 7.84 -3.15 13.00
N MET A 90 7.10 -2.28 12.31
CA MET A 90 6.92 -0.90 12.72
C MET A 90 5.47 -0.55 13.07
N PHE A 91 5.31 0.43 13.95
CA PHE A 91 4.03 1.03 14.32
C PHE A 91 4.15 2.56 14.25
N CYS A 92 3.09 3.24 13.79
CA CYS A 92 3.06 4.71 13.80
C CYS A 92 3.02 5.22 15.25
N ARG A 93 3.90 6.16 15.64
CA ARG A 93 3.91 6.72 17.00
C ARG A 93 2.71 7.63 17.30
N ASP A 94 2.12 8.24 16.27
CA ASP A 94 0.91 9.06 16.37
C ASP A 94 -0.13 8.63 15.32
N PRO A 95 -0.75 7.45 15.49
CA PRO A 95 -1.70 6.92 14.52
C PRO A 95 -2.96 7.78 14.42
N ARG A 96 -3.33 8.48 15.50
CA ARG A 96 -4.47 9.39 15.53
C ARG A 96 -4.25 10.56 14.57
N GLY A 97 -3.14 11.28 14.72
CA GLY A 97 -2.81 12.41 13.87
C GLY A 97 -2.49 12.02 12.42
N GLN A 98 -1.85 10.87 12.21
CA GLN A 98 -1.35 10.48 10.88
C GLN A 98 -2.33 9.67 10.03
N VAL A 99 -3.23 8.89 10.65
CA VAL A 99 -4.10 7.95 9.92
C VAL A 99 -5.57 8.36 9.95
N VAL A 100 -6.09 8.79 11.10
CA VAL A 100 -7.53 9.12 11.24
C VAL A 100 -7.82 10.54 10.78
N GLY A 101 -6.98 11.50 11.18
CA GLY A 101 -7.19 12.91 10.87
C GLY A 101 -8.27 13.56 11.76
N PRO A 102 -8.55 14.86 11.57
CA PRO A 102 -9.50 15.60 12.39
C PRO A 102 -10.96 15.29 12.02
N GLY A 103 -11.88 15.51 12.98
CA GLY A 103 -13.33 15.50 12.72
C GLY A 103 -14.03 14.16 12.87
N VAL A 104 -13.37 13.16 13.46
CA VAL A 104 -13.95 11.86 13.82
C VAL A 104 -14.23 11.85 15.32
N GLU A 105 -15.35 11.25 15.73
CA GLU A 105 -15.73 11.14 17.14
C GLU A 105 -14.71 10.34 17.94
N GLU A 106 -14.47 10.74 19.18
CA GLU A 106 -13.39 10.20 20.02
C GLU A 106 -13.47 8.67 20.20
N GLU A 107 -14.69 8.15 20.41
CA GLU A 107 -14.92 6.71 20.58
C GLU A 107 -14.58 5.93 19.30
N GLU A 108 -14.87 6.49 18.12
CA GLU A 108 -14.54 5.88 16.83
C GLU A 108 -13.03 5.93 16.56
N VAL A 109 -12.37 7.04 16.89
CA VAL A 109 -10.90 7.18 16.82
C VAL A 109 -10.23 6.10 17.68
N GLU A 110 -10.65 5.94 18.93
CA GLU A 110 -10.08 4.96 19.85
C GLU A 110 -10.30 3.53 19.36
N SER A 111 -11.52 3.20 18.91
CA SER A 111 -11.80 1.89 18.32
C SER A 111 -10.95 1.61 17.08
N TYR A 112 -10.73 2.62 16.23
CA TYR A 112 -9.93 2.47 15.02
C TYR A 112 -8.45 2.30 15.34
N VAL A 113 -7.89 3.14 16.20
CA VAL A 113 -6.49 3.08 16.63
C VAL A 113 -6.20 1.74 17.33
N ALA A 114 -7.12 1.25 18.17
CA ALA A 114 -6.99 -0.05 18.82
C ALA A 114 -6.97 -1.25 17.86
N SER A 115 -7.48 -1.08 16.64
CA SER A 115 -7.46 -2.12 15.60
C SER A 115 -6.17 -2.19 14.78
N LEU A 116 -5.31 -1.17 14.90
CA LEU A 116 -4.07 -1.10 14.13
C LEU A 116 -3.05 -2.12 14.65
N MET A 117 -2.33 -2.75 13.73
CA MET A 117 -1.27 -3.72 14.03
C MET A 117 0.07 -3.22 13.51
N ARG A 118 1.17 -3.78 14.05
CA ARG A 118 2.49 -3.62 13.45
C ARG A 118 2.51 -4.16 12.03
N TRP A 119 3.31 -3.55 11.16
CA TRP A 119 3.49 -3.99 9.78
C TRP A 119 4.96 -3.93 9.35
N ASN A 120 5.27 -4.62 8.26
CA ASN A 120 6.58 -4.55 7.62
C ASN A 120 6.62 -3.30 6.72
N GLY A 121 7.44 -2.31 7.09
CA GLY A 121 7.65 -1.07 6.33
C GLY A 121 8.50 -1.25 5.08
#